data_AF-A0A0L6WZZ5-F1
#
_entry.id   AF-A0A0L6WZZ5-F1
#
_cell.length_a   1.000
_cell.length_b   1.000
_cell.length_c   1.000
_cell.angle_alpha   90.00
_cell.angle_beta   90.00
_cell.angle_gamma   90.00
#
_symmetry.space_group_name_H-M   'P 1'
#
loop_
_entity.id
_entity.type
_entity.pdbx_description
1 polymer ?
#
loop_
_entity_poly.entity_id
_entity_poly.type
_entity_poly.pdbx_seq_one_letter_code
_entity_poly.pdbx_strand_id
1 'polypeptide(L)'
;VCSYVGIAARNVAGIMLHSALNLMGRSSHSTSATADFMSLWDSVDLMFIDEVSVLSCQFLRQISCALSVAKGNPSAFGGMNVIFAGDFAQLPPPADARLYGGIDGEKCSKSNVGQDIIFRKLLWFSVQTVVFLTQ
;
A
#
# COMPACT_ATOMS: atom_id res chain seq x y z
N VAL A 1 -10.70 -2.12 7.29
CA VAL A 1 -10.90 -1.56 5.93
C VAL A 1 -10.30 -0.16 5.90
N CYS A 2 -9.51 0.15 4.88
CA CYS A 2 -8.87 1.46 4.72
C CYS A 2 -9.13 2.02 3.32
N SER A 3 -9.17 3.34 3.17
CA SER A 3 -9.23 4.02 1.86
C SER A 3 -8.17 5.11 1.75
N TYR A 4 -7.75 5.45 0.53
CA TYR A 4 -6.82 6.56 0.30
C TYR A 4 -7.48 7.93 0.50
N VAL A 5 -8.74 8.09 0.08
CA VAL A 5 -9.45 9.37 0.11
C VAL A 5 -10.35 9.45 1.35
N GLY A 6 -10.36 10.61 2.02
CA GLY A 6 -11.14 10.80 3.25
C GLY A 6 -12.65 10.60 3.09
N ILE A 7 -13.23 11.02 1.96
CA ILE A 7 -14.66 10.81 1.70
C ILE A 7 -15.00 9.33 1.48
N ALA A 8 -14.17 8.60 0.75
CA ALA A 8 -14.34 7.17 0.51
C ALA A 8 -14.14 6.37 1.81
N ALA A 9 -13.14 6.71 2.62
CA ALA A 9 -12.93 6.11 3.94
C ALA A 9 -14.18 6.21 4.82
N ARG A 10 -14.86 7.37 4.80
CA ARG A 10 -16.12 7.56 5.53
C ARG A 10 -17.26 6.70 4.99
N ASN A 11 -17.35 6.53 3.66
CA ASN A 11 -18.39 5.72 3.03
C ASN A 11 -18.27 4.23 3.39
N VAL A 12 -17.05 3.70 3.52
CA VAL A 12 -16.80 2.31 3.91
C VAL A 12 -16.68 2.12 5.44
N ALA A 13 -17.07 3.13 6.23
CA ALA A 13 -16.89 3.17 7.69
C ALA A 13 -15.47 2.78 8.15
N GLY A 14 -14.47 3.10 7.33
CA GLY A 14 -13.07 2.75 7.52
C GLY A 14 -12.23 3.96 7.96
N ILE A 15 -10.92 3.75 7.96
CA ILE A 15 -9.93 4.78 8.26
C ILE A 15 -9.14 5.15 7.01
N MET A 16 -8.53 6.34 7.01
CA MET A 16 -7.60 6.71 5.95
C MET A 16 -6.33 5.87 6.03
N LEU A 17 -5.82 5.42 4.89
CA LEU A 17 -4.53 4.71 4.81
C LEU A 17 -3.40 5.47 5.49
N HIS A 18 -3.33 6.79 5.28
CA HIS A 18 -2.32 7.60 5.95
C HIS A 18 -2.49 7.59 7.47
N SER A 19 -3.71 7.57 8.00
CA SER A 19 -3.93 7.45 9.46
C SER A 19 -3.52 6.08 9.99
N ALA A 20 -3.80 5.02 9.21
CA ALA A 20 -3.43 3.65 9.54
C ALA A 20 -1.90 3.48 9.59
N LEU A 21 -1.18 4.12 8.66
CA LEU A 21 0.28 4.09 8.57
C LEU A 21 0.97 5.10 9.49
N ASN A 22 0.37 6.26 9.78
CA ASN A 22 0.97 7.31 10.61
C ASN A 22 0.97 6.95 12.12
N LEU A 23 0.33 5.84 12.50
CA LEU A 23 0.69 5.12 13.73
C LEU A 23 2.20 4.78 13.77
N MET A 24 2.84 4.60 12.61
CA MET A 24 4.29 4.40 12.43
C MET A 24 5.08 5.72 12.22
N GLY A 25 4.44 6.81 11.79
CA GLY A 25 5.11 8.10 11.53
C GLY A 25 5.29 8.95 12.80
N ARG A 26 4.32 8.89 13.72
CA ARG A 26 4.45 9.49 15.06
C ARG A 26 5.38 8.69 15.98
N SER A 27 5.80 7.50 15.57
CA SER A 27 6.61 6.55 16.35
C SER A 27 8.12 6.71 16.15
N SER A 28 8.59 7.78 15.50
CA SER A 28 10.03 8.03 15.32
C SER A 28 10.78 8.31 16.64
N HIS A 29 10.08 8.51 17.77
CA HIS A 29 10.70 8.81 19.06
C HIS A 29 10.13 8.08 20.29
N SER A 30 9.17 7.14 20.15
CA SER A 30 8.73 6.30 21.27
C SER A 30 8.59 4.83 20.89
N THR A 31 9.38 3.99 21.56
CA THR A 31 9.35 2.52 21.46
C THR A 31 8.01 1.92 21.90
N SER A 32 7.20 2.64 22.68
CA SER A 32 5.87 2.22 23.09
C SER A 32 4.85 2.24 21.95
N ALA A 33 4.85 3.30 21.13
CA ALA A 33 3.88 3.44 20.03
C ALA A 33 4.09 2.41 18.92
N THR A 34 5.33 1.97 18.69
CA THR A 34 5.63 0.87 17.77
C THR A 34 5.09 -0.48 18.28
N ALA A 35 5.11 -0.71 19.59
CA ALA A 35 4.56 -1.94 20.17
C ALA A 35 3.02 -1.96 20.09
N ASP A 36 2.38 -0.81 20.32
CA ASP A 36 0.93 -0.66 20.15
C ASP A 36 0.52 -0.88 18.68
N PHE A 37 1.31 -0.38 17.73
CA PHE A 37 1.10 -0.65 16.30
C PHE A 37 1.28 -2.13 15.98
N MET A 38 2.37 -2.76 16.42
CA MET A 38 2.60 -4.20 16.20
C MET A 38 1.45 -5.04 16.75
N SER A 39 1.04 -4.80 18.00
CA SER A 39 -0.08 -5.54 18.61
C SER A 39 -1.42 -5.32 17.91
N LEU A 40 -1.69 -4.11 17.42
CA LEU A 40 -2.90 -3.83 16.64
C LEU A 40 -2.94 -4.66 15.35
N TRP A 41 -1.82 -4.72 14.63
CA TRP A 41 -1.73 -5.43 13.36
C TRP A 41 -1.48 -6.93 13.50
N ASP A 42 -0.97 -7.41 14.64
CA ASP A 42 -0.71 -8.83 14.89
C ASP A 42 -1.98 -9.68 14.70
N SER A 43 -3.12 -9.18 15.18
CA SER A 43 -4.42 -9.85 15.03
C SER A 43 -5.08 -9.71 13.64
N VAL A 44 -4.51 -8.93 12.73
CA VAL A 44 -5.13 -8.64 11.42
C VAL A 44 -4.57 -9.58 10.35
N ASP A 45 -5.41 -10.42 9.78
CA ASP A 45 -5.01 -11.36 8.70
C ASP A 45 -5.31 -10.83 7.30
N LEU A 46 -6.26 -9.90 7.20
CA LEU A 46 -6.79 -9.41 5.94
C LEU A 46 -6.92 -7.89 5.94
N MET A 47 -6.31 -7.23 4.96
CA MET A 47 -6.40 -5.80 4.76
C MET A 47 -7.20 -5.48 3.49
N PHE A 48 -8.25 -4.67 3.62
CA PHE A 48 -8.96 -4.11 2.49
C PHE A 48 -8.51 -2.68 2.24
N ILE A 49 -8.18 -2.39 0.98
CA ILE A 49 -7.74 -1.10 0.50
C ILE A 49 -8.68 -0.65 -0.62
N ASP A 50 -9.43 0.41 -0.36
CA ASP A 50 -10.31 1.05 -1.33
C ASP A 50 -9.62 2.25 -2.02
N GLU A 51 -10.12 2.62 -3.19
CA GLU A 51 -9.57 3.67 -4.07
C GLU A 51 -8.12 3.42 -4.52
N VAL A 52 -7.81 2.18 -4.92
CA VAL A 52 -6.47 1.79 -5.39
C VAL A 52 -5.99 2.56 -6.63
N SER A 53 -6.91 3.13 -7.41
CA SER A 53 -6.59 3.90 -8.63
C SER A 53 -5.75 5.15 -8.35
N VAL A 54 -5.93 5.75 -7.16
CA VAL A 54 -5.24 6.97 -6.72
C VAL A 54 -3.95 6.64 -5.96
N LEU A 55 -3.69 5.37 -5.66
CA LEU A 55 -2.49 4.95 -4.95
C LEU A 55 -1.24 5.05 -5.84
N SER A 56 -0.17 5.56 -5.25
CA SER A 56 1.14 5.61 -5.89
C SER A 56 1.98 4.37 -5.60
N CYS A 57 2.90 4.05 -6.52
CA CYS A 57 3.92 3.01 -6.32
C CYS A 57 4.73 3.22 -5.04
N GLN A 58 5.11 4.47 -4.74
CA GLN A 58 5.85 4.78 -3.52
C GLN A 58 5.04 4.50 -2.27
N PHE A 59 3.77 4.89 -2.26
CA PHE A 59 2.91 4.72 -1.10
C PHE A 59 2.58 3.24 -0.87
N LEU A 60 2.39 2.45 -1.94
CA LEU A 60 2.24 1.00 -1.83
C LEU A 60 3.46 0.34 -1.18
N ARG A 61 4.68 0.77 -1.55
CA ARG A 61 5.91 0.29 -0.93
C ARG A 61 6.01 0.67 0.55
N GLN A 62 5.58 1.87 0.92
CA GLN A 62 5.51 2.30 2.32
C GLN A 62 4.54 1.43 3.12
N ILE A 63 3.36 1.11 2.56
CA ILE A 63 2.40 0.19 3.18
C ILE A 63 3.04 -1.18 3.40
N SER A 64 3.63 -1.77 2.36
CA SER A 64 4.28 -3.07 2.49
C SER A 64 5.39 -3.06 3.54
N CYS A 65 6.23 -2.02 3.57
CA CYS A 65 7.30 -1.89 4.56
C CYS A 65 6.74 -1.81 5.99
N ALA A 66 5.72 -0.98 6.20
CA ALA A 66 5.08 -0.81 7.50
C ALA A 66 4.48 -2.13 8.03
N LEU A 67 3.79 -2.87 7.16
CA LEU A 67 3.22 -4.18 7.53
C LEU A 67 4.30 -5.25 7.75
N SER A 68 5.39 -5.23 6.99
CA SER A 68 6.53 -6.12 7.23
C SER A 68 7.16 -5.89 8.60
N VAL A 69 7.27 -4.63 9.03
CA VAL A 69 7.73 -4.29 10.40
C VAL A 69 6.69 -4.72 11.44
N ALA A 70 5.41 -4.47 11.19
CA ALA A 70 4.33 -4.81 12.12
C ALA A 70 4.24 -6.32 12.40
N LYS A 71 4.37 -7.14 11.35
CA LYS A 71 4.27 -8.61 11.41
C LYS A 71 5.60 -9.33 11.63
N GLY A 72 6.72 -8.60 11.58
CA GLY A 72 8.07 -9.19 11.64
C GLY A 72 8.39 -10.11 10.46
N ASN A 73 7.73 -9.94 9.32
CA ASN A 73 7.88 -10.81 8.15
C ASN A 73 8.38 -10.01 6.93
N PRO A 74 9.51 -10.40 6.29
CA PRO A 74 10.07 -9.68 5.15
C PRO A 74 9.30 -9.89 3.83
N SER A 75 8.30 -10.78 3.79
CA SER A 75 7.43 -10.93 2.62
C SER A 75 6.62 -9.67 2.32
N ALA A 76 6.11 -9.56 1.08
CA ALA A 76 5.22 -8.48 0.68
C ALA A 76 4.04 -8.33 1.66
N PHE A 77 3.76 -7.09 2.07
CA PHE A 77 2.73 -6.76 3.07
C PHE A 77 2.85 -7.53 4.40
N GLY A 78 4.05 -7.97 4.78
CA GLY A 78 4.24 -8.78 6.00
C GLY A 78 3.62 -10.17 5.91
N GLY A 79 3.38 -10.69 4.70
CA GLY A 79 2.71 -11.97 4.48
C GLY A 79 1.20 -11.93 4.69
N MET A 80 0.61 -10.75 4.87
CA MET A 80 -0.83 -10.58 5.00
C MET A 80 -1.53 -10.65 3.64
N ASN A 81 -2.79 -11.10 3.66
CA ASN A 81 -3.65 -11.01 2.50
C ASN A 81 -4.14 -9.57 2.35
N VAL A 82 -3.96 -8.98 1.17
CA VAL A 82 -4.41 -7.62 0.87
C VAL A 82 -5.36 -7.65 -0.32
N ILE A 83 -6.55 -7.09 -0.14
CA ILE A 83 -7.56 -6.93 -1.17
C ILE A 83 -7.60 -5.47 -1.58
N PHE A 84 -7.36 -5.22 -2.85
CA PHE A 84 -7.46 -3.90 -3.46
C PHE A 84 -8.79 -3.77 -4.19
N ALA A 85 -9.47 -2.65 -3.97
CA ALA A 85 -10.69 -2.26 -4.64
C ALA A 85 -10.53 -0.84 -5.21
N GLY A 86 -11.17 -0.59 -6.35
CA GLY A 86 -11.18 0.71 -6.99
C GLY A 86 -11.33 0.59 -8.51
N ASP A 87 -11.45 1.74 -9.15
CA ASP A 87 -11.65 1.84 -10.60
C ASP A 87 -10.51 2.65 -11.23
N PHE A 88 -9.69 1.96 -12.03
CA PHE A 88 -8.54 2.55 -12.70
C PHE A 88 -8.90 3.52 -13.84
N ALA A 89 -10.17 3.55 -14.27
CA ALA A 89 -10.66 4.49 -15.29
C ALA A 89 -11.04 5.87 -14.71
N GLN A 90 -11.10 6.02 -13.38
CA GLN A 90 -11.43 7.28 -12.73
C GLN A 90 -10.26 8.28 -12.76
N LEU A 91 -9.50 8.37 -11.67
CA LEU A 91 -8.43 9.35 -11.50
C LEU A 91 -7.09 8.64 -11.32
N PRO A 92 -6.04 9.04 -12.06
CA PRO A 92 -4.68 8.59 -11.79
C PRO A 92 -4.12 9.26 -10.52
N PRO A 93 -3.07 8.68 -9.90
CA PRO A 93 -2.38 9.31 -8.79
C PRO A 93 -1.85 10.70 -9.20
N PRO A 94 -2.02 11.73 -8.34
CA PRO A 94 -1.75 13.12 -8.71
C PRO A 94 -0.26 13.50 -8.82
N ALA A 95 0.66 12.71 -8.25
CA ALA A 95 2.04 13.16 -8.06
C ALA A 95 3.14 12.10 -8.27
N ASP A 96 2.81 10.86 -8.64
CA ASP A 96 3.79 9.77 -8.71
C ASP A 96 3.41 8.74 -9.80
N ALA A 97 4.34 7.82 -10.07
CA ALA A 97 4.16 6.76 -11.05
C ALA A 97 2.91 5.91 -10.76
N ARG A 98 2.11 5.71 -11.81
CA ARG A 98 0.92 4.83 -11.80
C ARG A 98 1.36 3.39 -11.52
N LEU A 99 0.61 2.70 -10.66
CA LEU A 99 0.81 1.28 -10.35
C LEU A 99 0.79 0.39 -11.61
N TYR A 100 -0.16 0.67 -12.51
CA TYR A 100 -0.40 -0.06 -13.76
C TYR A 100 0.33 0.53 -14.98
N GLY A 101 1.28 1.45 -14.78
CA GLY A 101 2.08 2.00 -15.87
C GLY A 101 3.22 1.08 -16.28
N GLY A 102 3.48 0.96 -17.58
CA GLY A 102 4.59 0.15 -18.14
C GLY A 102 5.96 0.46 -17.51
N ILE A 103 6.83 -0.55 -17.42
CA ILE A 103 8.20 -0.40 -16.91
C ILE A 103 9.13 -0.08 -18.09
N ASP A 104 9.73 1.11 -18.08
CA ASP A 104 10.80 1.48 -19.03
C ASP A 104 12.14 0.88 -18.56
N GLY A 105 12.36 -0.40 -18.86
CA GLY A 105 13.50 -1.18 -18.36
C GLY A 105 14.87 -0.59 -18.69
N GLU A 106 15.04 0.02 -19.87
CA GLU A 106 16.34 0.54 -20.32
C GLU A 106 16.83 1.77 -19.55
N LYS A 107 15.91 2.65 -19.13
CA LYS A 107 16.23 3.87 -18.38
C LYS A 107 16.34 3.59 -16.88
N CYS A 108 15.49 2.70 -16.36
CA CYS A 108 15.39 2.44 -14.93
C CYS A 108 16.45 1.46 -14.40
N SER A 109 17.01 0.56 -15.21
CA SER A 109 17.96 -0.45 -14.72
C SER A 109 19.34 0.11 -14.31
N LYS A 110 19.73 1.28 -14.83
CA LYS A 110 21.09 1.84 -14.66
C LYS A 110 21.27 2.69 -13.40
N SER A 111 20.20 3.06 -12.70
CA SER A 111 20.26 3.93 -11.52
C SER A 111 19.59 3.27 -10.31
N ASN A 112 20.10 3.52 -9.11
CA ASN A 112 19.48 3.03 -7.87
C ASN A 112 18.03 3.50 -7.73
N VAL A 113 17.75 4.74 -8.16
CA VAL A 113 16.39 5.31 -8.18
C VAL A 113 15.49 4.56 -9.14
N GLY A 114 16.00 4.21 -10.33
CA GLY A 114 15.25 3.45 -11.31
C GLY A 114 14.99 1.99 -10.87
N GLN A 115 15.96 1.35 -10.22
CA GLN A 115 15.78 0.02 -9.64
C GLN A 115 14.72 0.03 -8.54
N ASP A 116 14.69 1.05 -7.70
CA ASP A 116 13.66 1.20 -6.67
C ASP A 116 12.26 1.37 -7.30
N ILE A 117 12.12 2.19 -8.35
CA ILE A 117 10.86 2.30 -9.11
C ILE A 117 10.43 0.94 -9.68
N ILE A 118 11.36 0.15 -10.21
CA ILE A 118 11.08 -1.21 -10.70
C ILE A 118 10.57 -2.08 -9.55
N PHE A 119 11.25 -2.12 -8.41
CA PHE A 119 10.81 -2.91 -7.24
C PHE A 119 9.42 -2.50 -6.75
N ARG A 120 9.12 -1.20 -6.71
CA ARG A 120 7.79 -0.69 -6.32
C ARG A 120 6.70 -1.16 -7.30
N LYS A 121 7.01 -1.21 -8.60
CA LYS A 121 6.08 -1.73 -9.62
C LYS A 121 5.97 -3.26 -9.57
N LEU A 122 7.07 -3.98 -9.33
CA LEU A 122 7.04 -5.43 -9.15
C LEU A 122 6.18 -5.85 -7.96
N LEU A 123 6.14 -5.04 -6.89
CA LEU A 123 5.22 -5.23 -5.77
C LEU A 123 3.75 -5.15 -6.21
N TRP A 124 3.42 -4.31 -7.19
CA TRP A 124 2.06 -4.30 -7.76
C TRP A 124 1.82 -5.55 -8.63
N PHE A 125 2.80 -5.95 -9.43
CA PHE A 125 2.70 -7.17 -10.26
C PHE A 125 2.64 -8.47 -9.45
N SER A 126 2.96 -8.46 -8.15
CA SER A 126 2.73 -9.63 -7.29
C SER A 126 1.24 -9.90 -7.01
N VAL A 127 0.35 -8.95 -7.34
CA VAL A 127 -1.09 -9.15 -7.26
C VAL A 127 -1.51 -10.04 -8.43
N GLN A 128 -1.76 -11.32 -8.15
CA GLN A 128 -2.07 -12.32 -9.18
C GLN A 128 -3.57 -12.46 -9.48
N THR A 129 -4.42 -12.15 -8.51
CA THR A 129 -5.87 -12.37 -8.62
C THR A 129 -6.57 -11.04 -8.87
N VAL A 130 -7.28 -10.97 -9.99
CA VAL A 130 -8.16 -9.84 -10.33
C VAL A 130 -9.56 -10.39 -10.46
N VAL A 131 -10.48 -9.83 -9.68
CA VAL A 131 -11.90 -10.16 -9.75
C VAL A 131 -12.62 -8.97 -10.36
N PHE A 132 -13.23 -9.18 -11.53
CA PHE A 132 -14.13 -8.19 -12.12
C PHE A 132 -15.49 -8.32 -11.47
N LEU A 133 -15.95 -7.27 -10.80
CA LEU A 133 -17.30 -7.21 -10.27
C LEU A 133 -18.24 -6.86 -11.42
N THR A 134 -19.05 -7.83 -11.86
CA THR A 134 -20.19 -7.55 -12.73
C THR A 134 -21.42 -7.31 -11.86
N GLN A 135 -22.21 -6.31 -12.23
CA GLN A 135 -23.47 -5.98 -11.57
C GLN A 135 -24.54 -7.04 -11.81
#